data_AF-A0A1X7SIE8-F1
#
_entry.id   AF-A0A1X7SIE8-F1
#
_cell.length_a   1.000
_cell.length_b   1.000
_cell.length_c   1.000
_cell.angle_alpha   90.00
_cell.angle_beta   90.00
_cell.angle_gamma   90.00
#
_symmetry.space_group_name_H-M   'P 1'
#
loop_
_entity.id
_entity.type
_entity.pdbx_description
1 polymer ?
#
loop_
_entity_poly.entity_id
_entity_poly.type
_entity_poly.pdbx_seq_one_letter_code
_entity_poly.pdbx_strand_id
1 'polypeptide(L)'
;IHYLPHHVVIKKDKSTTKLRIFSNASAKMDGPFLNECLYAGPSLHQKILEIFVRFRLFPVALVAYIEKAFLMIQVADSDPDSLRF
;
A
#
# COMPACT_ATOMS: atom_id res chain seq x y z
N ILE A 1 14.60 0.51 18.90
CA ILE A 1 13.76 1.44 18.11
C ILE A 1 14.09 1.19 16.65
N HIS A 2 13.10 0.90 15.81
CA HIS A 2 13.27 0.63 14.38
C HIS A 2 12.78 1.85 13.58
N TYR A 3 13.44 2.16 12.47
CA TYR A 3 13.08 3.26 11.58
C TYR A 3 13.00 2.76 10.14
N LEU A 4 11.92 3.09 9.45
CA LEU A 4 11.74 2.81 8.03
C LEU A 4 12.55 3.82 7.22
N PRO A 5 13.48 3.37 6.38
CA PRO A 5 14.22 4.29 5.54
C PRO A 5 13.30 4.95 4.51
N HIS A 6 13.41 6.28 4.42
CA HIS A 6 12.66 7.10 3.49
C HIS A 6 13.45 7.38 2.21
N HIS A 7 12.80 7.13 1.08
CA HIS A 7 13.31 7.47 -0.24
C HIS A 7 12.32 8.39 -0.96
N VAL A 8 12.83 9.48 -1.54
CA VAL A 8 12.02 10.41 -2.31
C VAL A 8 12.05 10.04 -3.79
N VAL A 9 10.87 9.81 -4.37
CA VAL A 9 10.70 9.56 -5.81
C VAL A 9 10.07 10.78 -6.46
N ILE A 10 10.82 11.44 -7.36
CA ILE A 10 10.34 12.58 -8.13
C ILE A 10 9.78 12.09 -9.47
N LYS A 11 8.47 12.27 -9.67
CA LYS A 11 7.74 11.98 -10.91
C LYS A 11 7.56 13.27 -11.71
N LYS A 12 8.49 13.53 -12.63
CA LYS A 12 8.50 14.74 -13.46
C LYS A 12 7.29 14.81 -14.41
N ASP A 13 6.69 13.67 -14.71
CA ASP A 13 5.54 13.44 -15.59
C ASP A 13 4.17 13.71 -14.93
N LYS A 14 4.10 13.88 -13.61
CA LYS A 14 2.86 14.15 -12.88
C LYS A 14 2.57 15.65 -12.79
N SER A 15 1.33 16.06 -13.09
CA SER A 15 0.90 17.46 -12.98
C SER A 15 0.66 17.90 -11.53
N THR A 16 0.08 17.02 -10.71
CA THR A 16 -0.36 17.35 -9.34
C THR A 16 0.63 16.88 -8.26
N THR A 17 0.99 15.59 -8.23
CA THR A 17 1.88 15.01 -7.21
C THR A 17 3.23 14.62 -7.81
N LYS A 18 4.13 15.61 -7.91
CA LYS A 18 5.49 15.44 -8.46
C LYS A 18 6.46 14.74 -7.51
N LEU A 19 6.19 14.76 -6.21
CA LEU A 19 7.03 14.15 -5.19
C LEU A 19 6.25 13.06 -4.46
N ARG A 20 6.84 11.87 -4.32
CA ARG A 20 6.30 10.78 -3.50
C ARG A 20 7.36 10.30 -2.52
N ILE A 21 6.97 10.24 -1.25
CA ILE A 21 7.79 9.65 -0.20
C ILE A 21 7.47 8.15 -0.18
N PHE A 22 8.52 7.32 -0.24
CA PHE A 22 8.42 5.87 -0.17
C PHE A 22 9.16 5.39 1.08
N SER A 23 8.48 4.66 1.95
CA SER A 23 9.07 3.97 3.10
C SER A 23 9.40 2.53 2.70
N ASN A 24 10.66 2.13 2.80
CA ASN A 24 11.07 0.78 2.43
C ASN A 24 10.99 -0.18 3.63
N ALA A 25 9.86 -0.87 3.77
CA ALA A 25 9.62 -1.88 4.81
C ALA A 25 10.39 -3.21 4.62
N SER A 26 11.14 -3.35 3.51
CA SER A 26 12.03 -4.48 3.25
C SER A 26 13.51 -4.11 3.34
N ALA A 27 13.84 -2.89 3.79
CA ALA A 27 15.22 -2.48 3.92
C ALA A 27 15.88 -3.22 5.09
N LYS A 28 16.92 -3.98 4.78
CA LYS A 28 17.74 -4.65 5.79
C LYS A 28 18.78 -3.67 6.32
N MET A 29 18.66 -3.34 7.60
CA MET A 29 19.69 -2.66 8.38
C MET A 29 20.21 -3.66 9.42
N ASP A 30 20.09 -3.33 10.71
CA ASP A 30 20.38 -4.25 11.81
C ASP A 30 19.09 -4.91 12.32
N GLY A 31 19.00 -6.24 12.18
CA GLY A 31 17.84 -7.03 12.57
C GLY A 31 16.84 -7.32 11.44
N PRO A 32 15.72 -8.00 11.75
CA PRO A 32 14.68 -8.31 10.77
C PRO A 32 13.98 -7.02 10.31
N PHE A 33 13.61 -6.96 9.04
CA PHE A 33 12.85 -5.84 8.49
C PHE A 33 11.34 -6.06 8.69
N LEU A 34 10.57 -4.96 8.70
CA LEU A 34 9.15 -4.99 9.07
C LEU A 34 8.35 -6.08 8.34
N ASN A 35 8.54 -6.24 7.03
CA ASN A 35 7.81 -7.25 6.25
C ASN A 35 8.10 -8.71 6.65
N GLU A 36 9.25 -9.01 7.25
CA GLU A 36 9.56 -10.35 7.80
C GLU A 36 8.83 -10.62 9.13
N CYS A 37 8.48 -9.57 9.86
CA CYS A 37 7.82 -9.66 11.16
C CYS A 37 6.28 -9.70 11.07
N LEU A 38 5.72 -9.37 9.89
CA LEU A 38 4.28 -9.28 9.69
C LEU A 38 3.69 -10.60 9.19
N TYR A 39 2.60 -11.02 9.82
CA TYR A 39 1.80 -12.13 9.30
C TYR A 39 0.96 -11.64 8.11
N ALA A 40 1.23 -12.16 6.91
CA ALA A 40 0.56 -11.74 5.68
C ALA A 40 -0.94 -12.06 5.65
N GLY A 41 -1.38 -13.08 6.40
CA GLY A 41 -2.75 -13.57 6.35
C GLY A 41 -3.16 -14.18 5.00
N PRO A 42 -4.44 -14.58 4.87
CA PRO A 42 -4.98 -15.03 3.60
C PRO A 42 -5.12 -13.86 2.60
N SER A 43 -4.96 -14.15 1.31
CA SER A 43 -5.18 -13.14 0.26
C SER A 43 -6.65 -12.69 0.23
N LEU A 44 -6.87 -11.39 0.46
CA LEU A 44 -8.19 -10.75 0.36
C LEU A 44 -8.52 -10.29 -1.08
N HIS A 45 -7.58 -10.41 -2.01
CA HIS A 45 -7.80 -10.00 -3.39
C HIS A 45 -8.74 -10.95 -4.11
N GLN A 46 -9.80 -10.40 -4.70
CA GLN A 46 -10.62 -11.13 -5.65
C GLN A 46 -9.81 -11.46 -6.90
N LYS A 47 -10.11 -12.62 -7.51
CA LYS A 47 -9.46 -13.03 -8.76
C LYS A 47 -9.85 -12.03 -9.85
N ILE A 48 -8.85 -11.42 -10.49
CA ILE A 48 -9.06 -10.43 -11.56
C ILE A 48 -9.98 -10.98 -12.67
N LEU A 49 -9.82 -12.26 -13.03
CA LEU A 49 -10.68 -12.92 -14.02
C LEU A 49 -12.16 -12.94 -13.60
N GLU A 50 -12.44 -13.19 -12.32
CA GLU A 50 -13.80 -13.20 -11.79
C GLU A 50 -14.43 -11.80 -11.86
N ILE A 51 -13.65 -10.76 -11.54
CA ILE A 51 -14.07 -9.36 -11.68
C ILE A 51 -14.42 -9.08 -13.16
N PHE A 52 -13.56 -9.45 -14.10
CA PHE A 52 -13.81 -9.22 -15.53
C PHE A 52 -15.05 -9.95 -16.07
N VAL A 53 -15.27 -11.21 -15.64
CA VAL A 53 -16.47 -11.94 -16.03
C VAL A 53 -17.73 -11.23 -15.52
N ARG A 54 -17.74 -10.79 -14.25
CA ARG A 54 -18.87 -10.07 -13.66
C ARG A 54 -19.12 -8.72 -14.32
N PHE A 55 -18.05 -8.02 -14.70
CA PHE A 55 -18.13 -6.76 -15.47
C PHE A 55 -18.83 -6.93 -16.83
N ARG A 56 -18.77 -8.13 -17.43
CA ARG A 56 -19.42 -8.43 -18.71
C ARG A 56 -20.86 -8.95 -18.58
N LEU A 57 -21.33 -9.25 -17.37
CA LEU A 57 -22.70 -9.75 -17.16
C LEU A 57 -23.78 -8.70 -17.40
N PHE A 58 -23.44 -7.41 -17.27
CA PHE A 58 -24.38 -6.31 -17.37
C PHE A 58 -23.95 -5.31 -18.45
N PRO A 59 -24.90 -4.63 -19.11
CA PRO A 59 -24.60 -3.69 -20.19
C PRO A 59 -23.91 -2.39 -19.71
N VAL A 60 -23.98 -2.11 -18.41
CA VAL A 60 -23.40 -0.91 -17.80
C VAL A 60 -22.57 -1.30 -16.59
N ALA A 61 -21.36 -0.75 -16.50
CA ALA A 61 -20.46 -0.94 -15.37
C ALA A 61 -20.05 0.41 -14.77
N LEU A 62 -19.97 0.47 -13.43
CA LEU A 62 -19.50 1.63 -12.71
C LEU A 62 -18.10 1.37 -12.16
N VAL A 63 -17.20 2.31 -12.41
CA VAL A 63 -15.80 2.25 -11.96
C VAL A 63 -15.50 3.51 -11.18
N ALA A 64 -14.90 3.34 -10.00
CA ALA A 64 -14.42 4.45 -9.19
C ALA A 64 -13.00 4.15 -8.71
N TYR A 65 -12.19 5.20 -8.60
CA TYR A 65 -10.86 5.12 -8.00
C TYR A 65 -10.90 5.79 -6.63
N ILE A 66 -10.50 5.06 -5.60
CA ILE A 66 -10.38 5.61 -4.24
C ILE A 66 -8.95 6.13 -4.08
N GLU A 67 -8.80 7.44 -4.17
CA GLU A 67 -7.51 8.08 -3.94
C GLU A 67 -7.08 7.88 -2.47
N LYS A 68 -5.82 7.47 -2.25
CA LYS A 68 -5.23 7.28 -0.92
C LYS A 68 -5.99 6.29 -0.02
N ALA A 69 -6.60 5.26 -0.60
CA ALA A 69 -7.40 4.27 0.15
C ALA A 69 -6.71 3.71 1.41
N PHE A 70 -5.42 3.40 1.35
CA PHE A 70 -4.67 2.88 2.52
C PHE A 70 -4.54 3.88 3.67
N LEU A 71 -4.58 5.19 3.40
CA LEU A 71 -4.53 6.22 4.44
C LEU A 71 -5.87 6.37 5.18
N MET A 72 -6.93 5.75 4.69
CA MET A 72 -8.24 5.73 5.35
C MET A 72 -8.35 4.58 6.38
N ILE A 73 -7.33 3.75 6.51
CA ILE A 73 -7.26 2.65 7.48
C ILE A 73 -6.36 3.08 8.63
N GLN A 74 -6.88 3.04 9.85
CA GLN A 74 -6.12 3.38 11.05
C GLN A 74 -5.21 2.22 11.47
N VAL A 75 -3.99 2.55 11.90
CA VAL A 75 -3.06 1.59 12.51
C VAL A 75 -3.50 1.34 13.94
N ALA A 76 -3.38 0.10 14.42
CA ALA A 76 -3.71 -0.23 15.81
C ALA A 76 -2.90 0.64 16.77
N ASP A 77 -3.55 1.10 17.85
CA ASP A 77 -2.93 2.01 18.82
C ASP A 77 -1.72 1.39 19.55
N SER A 78 -1.58 0.07 19.50
CA SER A 78 -0.43 -0.68 20.02
C SER A 78 0.82 -0.60 19.13
N ASP A 79 0.67 -0.30 17.84
CA ASP A 79 1.74 -0.45 16.85
C ASP A 79 2.27 0.85 16.20
N PRO A 80 2.08 2.08 16.74
CA PRO A 80 2.51 3.31 16.05
C PRO A 80 4.05 3.36 15.88
N ASP A 81 4.79 2.72 16.77
CA ASP A 81 6.25 2.69 16.76
C ASP A 81 6.85 1.84 15.64
N SER A 82 6.05 0.95 15.03
CA SER A 82 6.49 0.09 13.93
C SER A 82 6.67 0.84 12.59
N LEU A 83 6.08 2.04 12.48
CA LEU A 83 6.06 2.84 11.25
C LEU A 83 6.86 4.14 11.35
N ARG A 84 7.70 4.28 12.37
CA ARG A 84 8.59 5.44 12.54
C ARG A 84 9.58 5.54 11.37
N PHE A 85 10.02 6.75 11.08
CA PHE A 85 10.92 7.10 9.99
C PHE A 85 11.86 8.25 10.35
#